data_AF-A0A4Y8L3K7-F1
#
_entry.id   AF-A0A4Y8L3K7-F1
#
_cell.length_a   1.000
_cell.length_b   1.000
_cell.length_c   1.000
_cell.angle_alpha   90.00
_cell.angle_beta   90.00
_cell.angle_gamma   90.00
#
_symmetry.space_group_name_H-M   'P 1'
#
loop_
_entity.id
_entity.type
_entity.pdbx_description
1 polymer ?
#
loop_
_entity_poly.entity_id
_entity_poly.type
_entity_poly.pdbx_seq_one_letter_code
_entity_poly.pdbx_strand_id
1 'polypeptide(L)'
;MTKQNRNIIFTTIAIDKETDRIIEKLCKRYSLKKGEITKLAFQYLDKANINPSEAPESTKAELRKINKRQDDLIRFIRHYEEEQLNPMIRTSNSIAVKFDTVVKIISDKLDSEIANSKDTLVNVLRKLDEQFGKIADVVTSHSKVINSLSQVQQRDNKKLLKLISLYSELSACGVMDGKRKESLRNDIINLIEEK
;
A
#
# COMPACT_ATOMS: atom_id res chain seq x y z
N MET A 1 -76.90 -41.53 19.62
CA MET A 1 -76.14 -40.35 19.15
C MET A 1 -77.12 -39.37 18.52
N THR A 2 -77.34 -38.25 19.20
CA THR A 2 -78.34 -37.23 18.88
C THR A 2 -77.91 -36.42 17.66
N LYS A 3 -78.73 -36.39 16.61
CA LYS A 3 -78.57 -35.47 15.47
C LYS A 3 -78.77 -34.05 16.00
N GLN A 4 -77.72 -33.23 16.00
CA GLN A 4 -77.82 -31.79 16.21
C GLN A 4 -78.68 -31.17 15.10
N ASN A 5 -79.94 -30.85 15.41
CA ASN A 5 -80.77 -30.00 14.58
C ASN A 5 -80.23 -28.57 14.68
N ARG A 6 -79.38 -28.16 13.73
CA ARG A 6 -79.13 -26.73 13.51
C ARG A 6 -80.43 -26.14 12.95
N ASN A 7 -81.12 -25.33 13.74
CA ASN A 7 -82.25 -24.51 13.28
C ASN A 7 -81.73 -23.50 12.24
N ILE A 8 -81.68 -23.92 10.97
CA ILE A 8 -81.45 -23.00 9.85
C ILE A 8 -82.76 -22.24 9.66
N ILE A 9 -82.83 -21.02 10.17
CA ILE A 9 -83.96 -20.12 9.95
C ILE A 9 -83.90 -19.69 8.49
N PHE A 10 -84.86 -20.13 7.67
CA PHE A 10 -84.96 -19.70 6.28
C PHE A 10 -85.62 -18.32 6.21
N THR A 11 -84.87 -17.30 5.81
CA THR A 11 -85.42 -15.98 5.50
C THR A 11 -85.72 -15.90 4.00
N THR A 12 -86.96 -15.57 3.65
CA THR A 12 -87.37 -15.39 2.25
C THR A 12 -87.13 -13.94 1.84
N ILE A 13 -86.44 -13.72 0.73
CA ILE A 13 -86.25 -12.39 0.13
C ILE A 13 -87.00 -12.39 -1.21
N ALA A 14 -87.86 -11.40 -1.42
CA ALA A 14 -88.52 -11.20 -2.70
C ALA A 14 -87.53 -10.57 -3.69
N ILE A 15 -87.39 -11.17 -4.87
CA ILE A 15 -86.54 -10.68 -5.96
C ILE A 15 -87.46 -10.18 -7.07
N ASP A 16 -87.14 -9.03 -7.64
CA ASP A 16 -87.89 -8.47 -8.76
C ASP A 16 -87.66 -9.27 -10.06
N LYS A 17 -88.55 -9.09 -11.03
CA LYS A 17 -88.51 -9.86 -12.29
C LYS A 17 -87.26 -9.58 -13.14
N GLU A 18 -86.61 -8.43 -12.99
CA GLU A 18 -85.41 -8.09 -13.76
C GLU A 18 -84.18 -8.79 -13.19
N THR A 19 -84.02 -8.76 -11.87
CA THR A 19 -82.94 -9.48 -11.18
C THR A 19 -83.08 -11.00 -11.36
N ASP A 20 -84.29 -11.55 -11.31
CA ASP A 20 -84.51 -12.98 -11.55
C ASP A 20 -84.07 -13.42 -12.96
N ARG A 21 -84.29 -12.57 -13.98
CA ARG A 21 -83.80 -12.83 -15.35
C ARG A 21 -82.27 -12.85 -15.43
N ILE A 22 -81.58 -12.00 -14.65
CA ILE A 22 -80.12 -11.99 -14.60
C ILE A 22 -79.61 -13.27 -13.92
N ILE A 23 -80.22 -13.66 -12.81
CA ILE A 23 -79.91 -14.91 -12.11
C ILE A 23 -80.12 -16.09 -13.06
N GLU A 24 -81.22 -16.15 -13.81
CA GLU A 24 -81.46 -17.21 -14.80
C GLU A 24 -80.42 -17.26 -15.91
N LYS A 25 -79.99 -16.10 -16.43
CA LYS A 25 -78.91 -16.04 -17.43
C LYS A 25 -77.60 -16.59 -16.87
N LEU A 26 -77.26 -16.25 -15.64
CA LEU A 26 -76.06 -16.74 -14.97
C LEU A 26 -76.16 -18.23 -14.64
N CYS A 27 -77.33 -18.70 -14.18
CA CYS A 27 -77.62 -20.12 -13.97
C CYS A 27 -77.42 -20.93 -15.25
N LYS A 28 -77.90 -20.44 -16.40
CA LYS A 28 -77.71 -21.09 -17.71
C LYS A 28 -76.25 -21.08 -18.16
N ARG A 29 -75.52 -19.97 -17.94
CA ARG A 29 -74.12 -19.83 -18.35
C ARG A 29 -73.18 -20.78 -17.60
N TYR A 30 -73.39 -20.94 -16.30
CA TYR A 30 -72.53 -21.73 -15.44
C TYR A 30 -73.12 -23.09 -15.06
N SER A 31 -74.31 -23.44 -15.58
CA SER A 31 -75.04 -24.69 -15.31
C SER A 31 -75.28 -24.95 -13.82
N LEU A 32 -75.68 -23.91 -13.07
CA LEU A 32 -75.91 -23.95 -11.62
C LEU A 32 -77.37 -23.67 -11.26
N LYS A 33 -77.84 -24.23 -10.14
CA LYS A 33 -79.19 -23.94 -9.61
C LYS A 33 -79.24 -22.52 -9.02
N LYS A 34 -80.42 -21.89 -9.01
CA LYS A 34 -80.63 -20.52 -8.49
C LYS A 34 -80.07 -20.34 -7.06
N GLY A 35 -80.31 -21.29 -6.16
CA GLY A 35 -79.80 -21.20 -4.79
C GLY A 35 -78.27 -21.34 -4.67
N GLU A 36 -77.65 -22.13 -5.54
CA GLU A 36 -76.19 -22.37 -5.51
C GLU A 36 -75.43 -21.16 -6.05
N ILE A 37 -75.90 -20.56 -7.15
CA ILE A 37 -75.24 -19.41 -7.74
C ILE A 37 -75.34 -18.18 -6.83
N THR A 38 -76.46 -17.98 -6.15
CA THR A 38 -76.64 -16.89 -5.19
C THR A 38 -75.70 -17.05 -3.99
N LYS A 39 -75.56 -18.27 -3.45
CA LYS A 39 -74.62 -18.55 -2.36
C LYS A 39 -73.17 -18.28 -2.78
N LEU A 40 -72.77 -18.76 -3.97
CA LEU A 40 -71.43 -18.55 -4.50
C LEU A 40 -71.15 -17.07 -4.81
N ALA A 41 -72.14 -16.33 -5.30
CA ALA A 41 -72.01 -14.89 -5.56
C ALA A 41 -71.73 -14.11 -4.26
N PHE A 42 -72.49 -14.36 -3.19
CA PHE A 42 -72.22 -13.71 -1.90
C PHE A 42 -70.86 -14.12 -1.31
N GLN A 43 -70.48 -15.39 -1.43
CA GLN A 43 -69.14 -15.83 -1.01
C GLN A 43 -68.03 -15.20 -1.86
N TYR A 44 -68.27 -14.96 -3.14
CA TYR A 44 -67.33 -14.29 -4.02
C TYR A 44 -67.17 -12.81 -3.66
N LEU A 45 -68.27 -12.10 -3.41
CA LEU A 45 -68.23 -10.71 -2.95
C LEU A 45 -67.44 -10.57 -1.63
N ASP A 46 -67.71 -11.46 -0.67
CA ASP A 46 -67.03 -11.48 0.63
C ASP A 46 -65.53 -11.81 0.49
N LYS A 47 -65.18 -12.86 -0.27
CA LYS A 47 -63.78 -13.26 -0.47
C LYS A 47 -62.96 -12.34 -1.36
N ALA A 48 -63.59 -11.70 -2.34
CA ALA A 48 -62.92 -10.77 -3.25
C ALA A 48 -62.98 -9.31 -2.76
N ASN A 49 -63.59 -9.07 -1.59
CA ASN A 49 -63.77 -7.74 -0.99
C ASN A 49 -64.40 -6.73 -1.97
N ILE A 50 -65.33 -7.18 -2.82
CA ILE A 50 -66.01 -6.33 -3.80
C ILE A 50 -67.20 -5.68 -3.13
N ASN A 51 -67.26 -4.35 -3.11
CA ASN A 51 -68.41 -3.61 -2.61
C ASN A 51 -69.52 -3.56 -3.68
N PRO A 52 -70.66 -4.26 -3.51
CA PRO A 52 -71.74 -4.26 -4.49
C PRO A 52 -72.49 -2.90 -4.57
N SER A 53 -72.25 -1.99 -3.62
CA SER A 53 -72.80 -0.63 -3.63
C SER A 53 -72.00 0.34 -4.49
N GLU A 54 -70.77 -0.01 -4.89
CA GLU A 54 -69.91 0.82 -5.72
C GLU A 54 -69.91 0.34 -7.15
N ALA A 55 -69.89 1.27 -8.11
CA ALA A 55 -69.75 0.90 -9.51
C ALA A 55 -68.41 0.16 -9.69
N PRO A 56 -68.36 -0.98 -10.41
CA PRO A 56 -67.13 -1.75 -10.54
C PRO A 56 -66.04 -0.87 -11.16
N GLU A 57 -64.99 -0.55 -10.39
CA GLU A 57 -63.83 0.14 -10.93
C GLU A 57 -63.22 -0.75 -12.01
N SER A 58 -63.10 -0.21 -13.22
CA SER A 58 -62.57 -0.96 -14.36
C SER A 58 -61.13 -1.37 -14.05
N THR A 59 -60.82 -2.67 -14.14
CA THR A 59 -59.45 -3.20 -14.00
C THR A 59 -58.43 -2.46 -14.89
N LYS A 60 -58.88 -1.95 -16.03
CA LYS A 60 -58.10 -1.10 -16.94
C LYS A 60 -57.68 0.24 -16.31
N ALA A 61 -58.52 0.83 -15.46
CA ALA A 61 -58.23 2.08 -14.76
C ALA A 61 -57.18 1.87 -13.65
N GLU A 62 -57.30 0.79 -12.88
CA GLU A 62 -56.30 0.42 -11.86
C GLU A 62 -54.93 0.11 -12.50
N LEU A 63 -54.90 -0.67 -13.59
CA LEU A 63 -53.67 -0.91 -14.34
C LEU A 63 -53.06 0.38 -14.87
N ARG A 64 -53.88 1.34 -15.31
CA ARG A 64 -53.39 2.66 -15.75
C ARG A 64 -52.77 3.46 -14.59
N LYS A 65 -53.36 3.42 -13.38
CA LYS A 65 -52.81 4.07 -12.18
C LYS A 65 -51.46 3.44 -11.81
N ILE A 66 -51.35 2.11 -11.86
CA ILE A 66 -50.11 1.38 -11.57
C ILE A 66 -49.02 1.72 -12.60
N ASN A 67 -49.33 1.66 -13.90
CA ASN A 67 -48.37 1.99 -14.96
C ASN A 67 -47.86 3.43 -14.83
N LYS A 68 -48.74 4.39 -14.52
CA LYS A 68 -48.32 5.77 -14.28
C LYS A 68 -47.33 5.88 -13.11
N ARG A 69 -47.59 5.19 -12.00
CA ARG A 69 -46.67 5.15 -10.85
C ARG A 69 -45.34 4.52 -11.21
N GLN A 70 -45.33 3.45 -12.01
CA GLN A 70 -44.11 2.83 -12.51
C GLN A 70 -43.31 3.79 -13.39
N ASP A 71 -43.96 4.49 -14.33
CA ASP A 71 -43.31 5.50 -15.18
C ASP A 71 -42.69 6.63 -14.36
N ASP A 72 -43.40 7.09 -13.33
CA ASP A 72 -42.91 8.14 -12.43
C ASP A 72 -41.70 7.67 -11.60
N LEU A 73 -41.70 6.41 -11.13
CA LEU A 73 -40.54 5.81 -10.45
C LEU A 73 -39.34 5.66 -11.37
N ILE A 74 -39.55 5.18 -12.61
CA ILE A 74 -38.47 5.07 -13.61
C ILE A 74 -37.89 6.46 -13.90
N ARG A 75 -38.75 7.47 -14.04
CA ARG A 75 -38.31 8.85 -14.26
C ARG A 75 -37.50 9.39 -13.09
N PHE A 76 -37.93 9.11 -11.86
CA PHE A 76 -37.19 9.50 -10.66
C PHE A 76 -35.80 8.84 -10.60
N ILE A 77 -35.71 7.53 -10.86
CA ILE A 77 -34.43 6.80 -10.85
C ILE A 77 -33.47 7.39 -11.90
N ARG A 78 -33.93 7.56 -13.14
CA ARG A 78 -33.10 8.12 -14.22
C ARG A 78 -32.62 9.53 -13.89
N HIS A 79 -33.51 10.38 -13.35
CA HIS A 79 -33.14 11.73 -12.95
C HIS A 79 -32.07 11.71 -11.85
N TYR A 80 -32.20 10.84 -10.85
CA TYR A 80 -31.20 10.70 -9.80
C TYR A 80 -29.86 10.16 -10.33
N GLU A 81 -29.90 9.18 -11.24
CA GLU A 81 -28.70 8.65 -11.89
C GLU A 81 -27.97 9.73 -12.69
N GLU A 82 -28.68 10.54 -13.44
CA GLU A 82 -28.13 11.61 -14.28
C GLU A 82 -27.56 12.78 -13.45
N GLU A 83 -28.31 13.25 -12.45
CA GLU A 83 -27.95 14.44 -11.66
C GLU A 83 -26.96 14.15 -10.53
N GLN A 84 -26.98 12.96 -9.95
CA GLN A 84 -26.17 12.64 -8.76
C GLN A 84 -25.15 11.55 -9.05
N LEU A 85 -25.60 10.36 -9.44
CA LEU A 85 -24.72 9.19 -9.51
C LEU A 85 -23.64 9.33 -10.59
N ASN A 86 -24.01 9.72 -11.80
CA ASN A 86 -23.09 9.86 -12.93
C ASN A 86 -22.00 10.93 -12.69
N PRO A 87 -22.33 12.14 -12.20
CA PRO A 87 -21.32 13.11 -11.77
C PRO A 87 -20.39 12.60 -10.68
N MET A 88 -20.91 11.86 -9.68
CA MET A 88 -20.09 11.27 -8.62
C MET A 88 -19.10 10.25 -9.18
N ILE A 89 -19.55 9.37 -10.08
CA ILE A 89 -18.68 8.39 -10.75
C ILE A 89 -17.60 9.09 -11.58
N ARG A 90 -17.97 10.12 -12.36
CA ARG A 90 -17.00 10.92 -13.14
C ARG A 90 -15.96 11.60 -12.26
N THR A 91 -16.40 12.17 -11.14
CA THR A 91 -15.52 12.84 -10.19
C THR A 91 -14.58 11.84 -9.53
N SER A 92 -15.08 10.68 -9.09
CA SER A 92 -14.28 9.60 -8.54
C SER A 92 -13.21 9.11 -9.53
N ASN A 93 -13.60 8.86 -10.78
CA ASN A 93 -12.66 8.46 -11.83
C ASN A 93 -11.61 9.55 -12.12
N SER A 94 -12.02 10.82 -12.14
CA SER A 94 -11.09 11.94 -12.31
C SER A 94 -10.07 12.00 -11.16
N ILE A 95 -10.51 11.78 -9.93
CA ILE A 95 -9.64 11.71 -8.76
C ILE A 95 -8.66 10.53 -8.88
N ALA A 96 -9.15 9.34 -9.22
CA ALA A 96 -8.32 8.15 -9.39
C ALA A 96 -7.21 8.37 -10.44
N VAL A 97 -7.54 8.91 -11.61
CA VAL A 97 -6.56 9.22 -12.67
C VAL A 97 -5.52 10.24 -12.21
N LYS A 98 -5.94 11.27 -11.45
CA LYS A 98 -5.01 12.25 -10.88
C LYS A 98 -4.07 11.60 -9.87
N PHE A 99 -4.58 10.73 -9.00
CA PHE A 99 -3.76 9.98 -8.06
C PHE A 99 -2.74 9.10 -8.77
N ASP A 100 -3.15 8.31 -9.77
CA ASP A 100 -2.24 7.46 -10.54
C ASP A 100 -1.13 8.28 -11.22
N THR A 101 -1.49 9.44 -11.77
CA THR A 101 -0.53 10.36 -12.39
C THR A 101 0.47 10.90 -11.37
N VAL A 102 0.01 11.33 -10.20
CA VAL A 102 0.88 11.83 -9.13
C VAL A 102 1.80 10.74 -8.60
N VAL A 103 1.28 9.54 -8.37
CA VAL A 103 2.08 8.39 -7.92
C VAL A 103 3.17 8.06 -8.92
N LYS A 104 2.84 8.05 -10.22
CA LYS A 104 3.82 7.82 -11.28
C LYS A 104 4.93 8.88 -11.29
N ILE A 105 4.56 10.17 -11.22
CA ILE A 105 5.53 11.27 -11.17
C ILE A 105 6.45 11.15 -9.94
N ILE A 106 5.89 10.79 -8.78
CA ILE A 106 6.68 10.60 -7.55
C ILE A 106 7.64 9.42 -7.71
N SER A 107 7.19 8.31 -8.28
CA SER A 107 8.03 7.13 -8.54
C SER A 107 9.19 7.49 -9.46
N ASP A 108 8.91 8.13 -10.60
CA ASP A 108 9.94 8.52 -11.57
C ASP A 108 10.96 9.49 -10.95
N LYS A 109 10.50 10.43 -10.12
CA LYS A 109 11.38 11.37 -9.40
C LYS A 109 12.21 10.67 -8.34
N LEU A 110 11.63 9.73 -7.60
CA LEU A 110 12.34 8.94 -6.60
C LEU A 110 13.43 8.09 -7.24
N ASP A 111 13.13 7.43 -8.36
CA ASP A 111 14.11 6.65 -9.11
C ASP A 111 15.28 7.52 -9.60
N SER A 112 14.97 8.71 -10.12
CA SER A 112 16.00 9.69 -10.52
C SER A 112 16.86 10.15 -9.34
N GLU A 113 16.26 10.41 -8.18
CA GLU A 113 16.99 10.86 -6.99
C GLU A 113 17.88 9.74 -6.44
N ILE A 114 17.39 8.51 -6.43
CA ILE A 114 18.17 7.32 -6.04
C ILE A 114 19.36 7.14 -6.99
N ALA A 115 19.16 7.29 -8.30
CA ALA A 115 20.23 7.19 -9.29
C ALA A 115 21.30 8.28 -9.08
N ASN A 116 20.88 9.54 -8.91
CA ASN A 116 21.79 10.66 -8.66
C ASN A 116 22.56 10.52 -7.35
N SER A 117 21.89 10.07 -6.29
CA SER A 117 22.51 9.82 -4.99
C SER A 117 23.56 8.70 -5.08
N LYS A 118 23.25 7.60 -5.77
CA LYS A 118 24.21 6.52 -6.04
C LYS A 118 25.43 7.03 -6.81
N ASP A 119 25.23 7.81 -7.87
CA ASP A 119 26.33 8.37 -8.66
C ASP A 119 27.21 9.30 -7.81
N THR A 120 26.60 10.15 -7.00
CA THR A 120 27.30 11.03 -6.06
C THR A 120 28.14 10.22 -5.07
N LEU A 121 27.57 9.14 -4.51
CA LEU A 121 28.27 8.26 -3.57
C LEU A 121 29.45 7.57 -4.23
N VAL A 122 29.28 7.03 -5.45
CA VAL A 122 30.36 6.43 -6.23
C VAL A 122 31.47 7.45 -6.49
N ASN A 123 31.12 8.68 -6.85
CA ASN A 123 32.10 9.76 -7.07
C ASN A 123 32.88 10.13 -5.80
N VAL A 124 32.21 10.14 -4.63
CA VAL A 124 32.87 10.37 -3.34
C VAL A 124 33.82 9.22 -3.02
N LEU A 125 33.39 7.97 -3.18
CA LEU A 125 34.22 6.78 -2.94
C LEU A 125 35.45 6.77 -3.86
N ARG A 126 35.30 7.11 -5.13
CA ARG A 126 36.43 7.22 -6.07
C ARG A 126 37.44 8.28 -5.62
N LYS A 127 36.97 9.47 -5.22
CA LYS A 127 37.86 10.52 -4.70
C LYS A 127 38.58 10.07 -3.44
N LEU A 128 37.89 9.35 -2.54
CA LEU A 128 38.46 8.81 -1.31
C LEU A 128 39.57 7.79 -1.63
N ASP A 129 39.33 6.88 -2.57
CA ASP A 129 40.30 5.91 -3.06
C ASP A 129 41.56 6.59 -3.64
N GLU A 130 41.37 7.60 -4.49
CA GLU A 130 42.47 8.40 -5.04
C GLU A 130 43.30 9.08 -3.94
N GLN A 131 42.66 9.58 -2.87
CA GLN A 131 43.38 10.20 -1.75
C GLN A 131 44.12 9.14 -0.91
N PHE A 132 43.50 7.99 -0.66
CA PHE A 132 44.18 6.90 0.05
C PHE A 132 45.36 6.34 -0.72
N GLY A 133 45.29 6.27 -2.05
CA GLY A 133 46.43 5.94 -2.90
C GLY A 133 47.61 6.89 -2.67
N LYS A 134 47.37 8.21 -2.68
CA LYS A 134 48.41 9.22 -2.39
C LYS A 134 48.99 9.06 -0.99
N ILE A 135 48.15 8.79 0.02
CA ILE A 135 48.62 8.57 1.39
C ILE A 135 49.50 7.32 1.45
N ALA A 136 49.13 6.23 0.77
CA ALA A 136 49.93 5.01 0.71
C ALA A 136 51.32 5.26 0.09
N ASP A 137 51.39 6.06 -0.98
CA ASP A 137 52.66 6.45 -1.59
C ASP A 137 53.56 7.24 -0.63
N VAL A 138 52.99 8.23 0.07
CA VAL A 138 53.71 9.04 1.07
C VAL A 138 54.19 8.16 2.24
N VAL A 139 53.34 7.28 2.77
CA VAL A 139 53.71 6.34 3.85
C VAL A 139 54.84 5.42 3.41
N THR A 140 54.79 4.92 2.17
CA THR A 140 55.84 4.05 1.60
C THR A 140 57.16 4.81 1.48
N SER A 141 57.11 6.07 1.03
CA SER A 141 58.29 6.94 0.97
C SER A 141 58.90 7.18 2.35
N HIS A 142 58.08 7.57 3.33
CA HIS A 142 58.52 7.77 4.71
C HIS A 142 59.12 6.50 5.32
N SER A 143 58.53 5.33 5.06
CA SER A 143 59.05 4.05 5.56
C SER A 143 60.47 3.77 5.05
N LYS A 144 60.76 4.08 3.78
CA LYS A 144 62.13 3.96 3.22
C LYS A 144 63.12 4.89 3.94
N VAL A 145 62.72 6.14 4.16
CA VAL A 145 63.57 7.13 4.86
C VAL A 145 63.84 6.68 6.29
N ILE A 146 62.81 6.25 7.03
CA ILE A 146 62.94 5.74 8.40
C ILE A 146 63.89 4.54 8.46
N ASN A 147 63.76 3.59 7.52
CA ASN A 147 64.66 2.44 7.46
C ASN A 147 66.12 2.85 7.22
N SER A 148 66.36 3.78 6.28
CA SER A 148 67.71 4.28 6.02
C SER A 148 68.29 5.01 7.24
N LEU A 149 67.50 5.84 7.92
CA LEU A 149 67.92 6.55 9.13
C LEU A 149 68.21 5.58 10.27
N SER A 150 67.38 4.54 10.44
CA SER A 150 67.60 3.51 11.45
C SER A 150 68.92 2.76 11.23
N GLN A 151 69.27 2.45 9.98
CA GLN A 151 70.55 1.83 9.63
C GLN A 151 71.74 2.74 9.94
N VAL A 152 71.65 4.02 9.56
CA VAL A 152 72.69 5.02 9.88
C VAL A 152 72.86 5.15 11.39
N GLN A 153 71.76 5.30 12.13
CA GLN A 153 71.79 5.38 13.58
C GLN A 153 72.41 4.13 14.24
N GLN A 154 72.11 2.92 13.75
CA GLN A 154 72.75 1.71 14.24
C GLN A 154 74.27 1.69 13.97
N ARG A 155 74.70 2.16 12.80
CA ARG A 155 76.13 2.28 12.45
C ARG A 155 76.82 3.28 13.37
N ASP A 156 76.23 4.46 13.54
CA ASP A 156 76.78 5.54 14.35
C ASP A 156 76.83 5.15 15.84
N ASN A 157 75.80 4.48 16.35
CA ASN A 157 75.80 3.95 17.72
C ASN A 157 76.91 2.91 17.92
N LYS A 158 77.14 2.01 16.96
CA LYS A 158 78.25 1.04 17.01
C LYS A 158 79.61 1.76 17.01
N LYS A 159 79.79 2.76 16.15
CA LYS A 159 81.00 3.59 16.12
C LYS A 159 81.21 4.30 17.46
N LEU A 160 80.18 4.93 18.01
CA LEU A 160 80.22 5.61 19.31
C LEU A 160 80.64 4.67 20.43
N LEU A 161 80.04 3.48 20.53
CA LEU A 161 80.41 2.48 21.53
C LEU A 161 81.88 2.05 21.39
N LYS A 162 82.36 1.86 20.15
CA LYS A 162 83.76 1.52 19.91
C LYS A 162 84.70 2.67 20.29
N LEU A 163 84.31 3.91 20.00
CA LEU A 163 85.06 5.11 20.38
C LEU A 163 85.19 5.23 21.90
N ILE A 164 84.09 5.00 22.64
CA ILE A 164 84.07 4.98 24.11
C ILE A 164 85.04 3.90 24.64
N SER A 165 85.03 2.70 24.06
CA SER A 165 85.96 1.61 24.43
C SER A 165 87.43 2.04 24.24
N LEU A 166 87.77 2.62 23.09
CA LEU A 166 89.14 3.04 22.77
C LEU A 166 89.62 4.17 23.70
N TYR A 167 88.76 5.16 23.98
CA TYR A 167 89.09 6.21 24.94
C TYR A 167 89.25 5.68 26.37
N SER A 168 88.42 4.72 26.77
CA SER A 168 88.56 4.03 28.06
C SER A 168 89.91 3.32 28.16
N GLU A 169 90.27 2.51 27.16
CA GLU A 169 91.57 1.82 27.08
C GLU A 169 92.76 2.80 27.09
N LEU A 170 92.64 3.92 26.36
CA LEU A 170 93.68 4.95 26.34
C LEU A 170 93.88 5.60 27.71
N SER A 171 92.79 5.88 28.42
CA SER A 171 92.82 6.48 29.77
C SER A 171 93.39 5.52 30.83
N ALA A 172 93.23 4.21 30.63
CA ALA A 172 93.81 3.18 31.49
C ALA A 172 95.32 2.94 31.26
N CYS A 173 95.92 3.49 30.19
CA CYS A 173 97.34 3.27 29.87
C CYS A 173 98.30 4.05 30.79
N GLY A 174 99.31 3.37 31.33
CA GLY A 174 100.32 3.93 32.24
C GLY A 174 101.37 4.81 31.57
N VAL A 175 102.32 5.36 32.35
CA VAL A 175 103.36 6.28 31.84
C VAL A 175 104.36 5.58 30.89
N MET A 176 104.51 4.25 31.01
CA MET A 176 105.43 3.43 30.20
C MET A 176 104.82 2.93 28.87
N ASP A 177 103.52 3.15 28.60
CA ASP A 177 102.78 2.60 27.45
C ASP A 177 102.82 3.46 26.18
N GLY A 178 103.90 4.21 25.94
CA GLY A 178 103.97 5.24 24.89
C GLY A 178 103.56 4.77 23.48
N LYS A 179 104.09 3.64 23.00
CA LYS A 179 103.73 3.07 21.68
C LYS A 179 102.25 2.66 21.59
N ARG A 180 101.69 2.13 22.68
CA ARG A 180 100.28 1.70 22.74
C ARG A 180 99.33 2.90 22.75
N LYS A 181 99.71 3.99 23.44
CA LYS A 181 98.99 5.26 23.41
C LYS A 181 98.94 5.88 22.01
N GLU A 182 100.06 5.84 21.29
CA GLU A 182 100.14 6.30 19.89
C GLU A 182 99.20 5.48 18.98
N SER A 183 99.24 4.15 19.10
CA SER A 183 98.35 3.25 18.33
C SER A 183 96.88 3.52 18.60
N LEU A 184 96.48 3.62 19.87
CA LEU A 184 95.09 3.91 20.25
C LEU A 184 94.64 5.29 19.75
N ARG A 185 95.53 6.29 19.75
CA ARG A 185 95.23 7.62 19.16
C ARG A 185 94.98 7.53 17.66
N ASN A 186 95.80 6.77 16.93
CA ASN A 186 95.61 6.56 15.50
C ASN A 186 94.30 5.82 15.21
N ASP A 187 93.97 4.78 15.97
CA ASP A 187 92.71 4.03 15.82
C ASP A 187 91.49 4.92 16.10
N ILE A 188 91.57 5.82 17.08
CA ILE A 188 90.52 6.81 17.37
C ILE A 188 90.35 7.78 16.19
N ILE A 189 91.44 8.34 15.66
CA ILE A 189 91.39 9.27 14.53
C ILE A 189 90.79 8.58 13.30
N ASN A 190 91.25 7.37 12.97
CA ASN A 190 90.73 6.58 11.86
C ASN A 190 89.22 6.31 12.00
N LEU A 191 88.75 5.99 13.21
CA LEU A 191 87.33 5.71 13.45
C LEU A 191 86.44 6.96 13.34
N ILE A 192 86.98 8.15 13.67
CA ILE A 192 86.28 9.44 13.52
C ILE A 192 86.22 9.86 12.05
N GLU A 193 87.28 9.62 11.29
CA GLU A 193 87.37 9.98 9.87
C GLU A 193 86.65 8.99 8.94
N GLU A 194 86.33 7.79 9.43
CA GLU A 194 85.56 6.78 8.68
C GLU A 194 84.14 7.31 8.41
N LYS A 195 83.81 7.61 7.15
CA LYS A 195 82.46 8.02 6.71
C LYS A 195 81.47 6.85 6.77
#